data_AF-A0A6C1S0I3-F1
#
_entry.id   AF-A0A6C1S0I3-F1
#
_cell.length_a   1.000
_cell.length_b   1.000
_cell.length_c   1.000
_cell.angle_alpha   90.00
_cell.angle_beta   90.00
_cell.angle_gamma   90.00
#
_symmetry.space_group_name_H-M   'P 1'
#
loop_
_entity.id
_entity.type
_entity.pdbx_description
1 polymer ?
#
loop_
_entity_poly.entity_id
_entity_poly.type
_entity_poly.pdbx_seq_one_letter_code
_entity_poly.pdbx_strand_id
1 'polypeptide(L)'
;MEYAKFTLLFFVIHTIAYYIAGVINYQFSKKLYGGRDQLYKSFLRNMSDSSEALNVNKKIIPVQLVRAIFMSVVLYPVLGVLGDLSFGLKFLFFGGLMFVYADFCSAIPFSNTLEGLIYMKPEFVKRKVFWTIQMEAVIYSVLFGLAAGWLLV
;
A
#
# COMPACT_ATOMS: atom_id res chain seq x y z
N MET A 1 -14.06 3.85 20.37
CA MET A 1 -13.94 2.40 20.06
C MET A 1 -12.82 1.77 20.88
N GLU A 2 -12.96 0.51 21.31
CA GLU A 2 -11.86 -0.24 21.98
C GLU A 2 -10.70 -0.52 21.01
N TYR A 3 -9.46 -0.50 21.51
CA TYR A 3 -8.25 -0.67 20.68
C TYR A 3 -8.22 -1.98 19.89
N ALA A 4 -8.66 -3.09 20.49
CA ALA A 4 -8.72 -4.38 19.81
C ALA A 4 -9.70 -4.37 18.62
N LYS A 5 -10.89 -3.75 18.81
CA LYS A 5 -11.89 -3.61 17.76
C LYS A 5 -11.39 -2.69 16.63
N PHE A 6 -10.74 -1.57 16.98
CA PHE A 6 -10.13 -0.68 16.00
C PHE A 6 -9.09 -1.42 15.15
N THR A 7 -8.16 -2.13 15.78
CA THR A 7 -7.10 -2.86 15.07
C THR A 7 -7.64 -3.98 14.20
N LEU A 8 -8.66 -4.71 14.66
CA LEU A 8 -9.30 -5.74 13.84
C LEU A 8 -9.99 -5.14 12.61
N LEU A 9 -10.78 -4.07 12.77
CA LEU A 9 -11.41 -3.39 11.63
C LEU A 9 -10.38 -2.76 10.69
N PHE A 10 -9.34 -2.14 11.25
CA PHE A 10 -8.24 -1.58 10.48
C PHE A 10 -7.58 -2.66 9.61
N PHE A 11 -7.28 -3.83 10.20
CA PHE A 11 -6.71 -4.96 9.46
C PHE A 11 -7.61 -5.43 8.32
N VAL A 12 -8.91 -5.58 8.57
CA VAL A 12 -9.86 -6.02 7.53
C VAL A 12 -9.91 -5.01 6.38
N ILE A 13 -10.07 -3.72 6.70
CA ILE A 13 -10.13 -2.65 5.70
C ILE A 13 -8.80 -2.56 4.93
N HIS A 14 -7.67 -2.60 5.65
CA HIS A 14 -6.33 -2.61 5.07
C HIS A 14 -6.17 -3.73 4.06
N THR A 15 -6.47 -4.97 4.47
CA THR A 15 -6.26 -6.16 3.66
C THR A 15 -7.13 -6.13 2.41
N ILE A 16 -8.41 -5.79 2.55
CA ILE A 16 -9.35 -5.71 1.42
C ILE A 16 -8.93 -4.61 0.45
N ALA A 17 -8.66 -3.39 0.95
CA ALA A 17 -8.27 -2.27 0.11
C ALA A 17 -6.96 -2.55 -0.64
N TYR A 18 -5.95 -3.08 0.07
CA TYR A 18 -4.66 -3.41 -0.52
C TYR A 18 -4.78 -4.50 -1.59
N TYR A 19 -5.55 -5.56 -1.31
CA TYR A 19 -5.76 -6.64 -2.27
C TYR A 19 -6.48 -6.16 -3.53
N ILE A 20 -7.57 -5.38 -3.38
CA ILE A 20 -8.30 -4.81 -4.52
C ILE A 20 -7.38 -3.89 -5.35
N ALA A 21 -6.64 -3.00 -4.68
CA ALA A 21 -5.70 -2.10 -5.35
C ALA A 21 -4.63 -2.87 -6.13
N GLY A 22 -4.05 -3.91 -5.52
CA GLY A 22 -3.07 -4.78 -6.16
C GLY A 22 -3.65 -5.51 -7.39
N VAL A 23 -4.84 -6.08 -7.28
CA VAL A 23 -5.52 -6.77 -8.40
C VAL A 23 -5.78 -5.82 -9.57
N ILE A 24 -6.26 -4.60 -9.28
CA ILE A 24 -6.51 -3.58 -10.31
C ILE A 24 -5.19 -3.15 -10.94
N ASN A 25 -4.18 -2.83 -10.12
CA ASN A 25 -2.90 -2.35 -10.61
C ASN A 25 -2.14 -3.40 -11.44
N TYR A 26 -2.24 -4.68 -11.04
CA TYR A 26 -1.58 -5.79 -11.70
C TYR A 26 -1.94 -5.91 -13.19
N GLN A 27 -3.16 -5.52 -13.58
CA GLN A 27 -3.58 -5.50 -14.98
C GLN A 27 -2.66 -4.66 -15.87
N PHE A 28 -2.08 -3.60 -15.30
CA PHE A 28 -1.21 -2.65 -15.99
C PHE A 28 0.27 -2.84 -15.65
N SER A 29 0.58 -3.37 -14.46
CA SER A 29 1.93 -3.49 -13.93
C SER A 29 2.58 -4.86 -14.10
N LYS A 30 1.87 -5.89 -14.59
CA LYS A 30 2.38 -7.27 -14.74
C LYS A 30 3.78 -7.40 -15.38
N LYS A 31 4.11 -6.56 -16.36
CA LYS A 31 5.43 -6.55 -17.05
C LYS A 31 6.58 -6.07 -16.16
N LEU A 32 6.29 -5.39 -15.05
CA LEU A 32 7.28 -4.94 -14.06
C LEU A 32 7.68 -6.06 -13.10
N TYR A 33 6.82 -7.06 -12.92
CA TYR A 33 6.96 -8.11 -11.90
C TYR A 33 7.26 -9.50 -12.46
N GLY A 34 7.29 -9.68 -13.78
CA GLY A 34 7.64 -10.96 -14.38
C GLY A 34 7.82 -10.92 -15.89
N GLY A 35 8.39 -12.00 -16.42
CA GLY A 35 8.72 -12.17 -17.83
C GLY A 35 10.18 -11.88 -18.17
N ARG A 36 10.55 -12.08 -19.43
CA ARG A 36 11.96 -11.94 -19.89
C ARG A 36 12.49 -10.50 -19.76
N ASP A 37 11.62 -9.51 -19.97
CA ASP A 37 11.95 -8.08 -19.96
C ASP A 37 11.53 -7.39 -18.65
N GLN A 38 11.51 -8.14 -17.54
CA GLN A 38 11.17 -7.60 -16.22
C GLN A 38 12.13 -6.47 -15.83
N LEU A 39 11.58 -5.27 -15.62
CA LEU A 39 12.37 -4.08 -15.29
C LEU A 39 13.22 -4.27 -14.03
N TYR A 40 12.68 -4.94 -13.02
CA TYR A 40 13.28 -5.12 -11.70
C TYR A 40 13.90 -6.50 -11.47
N LYS A 41 14.25 -7.21 -12.54
CA LYS A 41 14.74 -8.61 -12.49
C LYS A 41 15.91 -8.85 -11.53
N SER A 42 16.76 -7.84 -11.31
CA SER A 42 17.94 -7.96 -10.44
C SER A 42 17.63 -7.97 -8.95
N PHE A 43 16.42 -7.58 -8.52
CA PHE A 43 16.09 -7.50 -7.09
C PHE A 43 14.68 -7.97 -6.72
N LEU A 44 13.70 -7.96 -7.65
CA LEU A 44 12.38 -8.52 -7.40
C LEU A 44 12.31 -9.99 -7.82
N ARG A 45 11.50 -10.75 -7.09
CA ARG A 45 11.08 -12.09 -7.50
C ARG A 45 10.37 -12.03 -8.86
N ASN A 46 10.53 -13.09 -9.64
CA ASN A 46 9.87 -13.25 -10.92
C ASN A 46 8.51 -13.93 -10.74
N MET A 47 7.43 -13.16 -10.83
CA MET A 47 6.06 -13.67 -10.67
C MET A 47 5.61 -14.57 -11.83
N SER A 48 6.40 -14.71 -12.91
CA SER A 48 6.20 -15.72 -13.95
C SER A 48 6.80 -17.08 -13.62
N ASP A 49 7.65 -17.17 -12.59
CA ASP A 49 8.11 -18.43 -12.01
C ASP A 49 7.10 -18.92 -10.96
N SER A 50 6.58 -20.13 -11.13
CA SER A 50 5.52 -20.67 -10.28
C SER A 50 5.97 -20.91 -8.83
N SER A 51 7.25 -21.25 -8.62
CA SER A 51 7.81 -21.51 -7.29
C SER A 51 7.98 -20.20 -6.52
N GLU A 52 8.49 -19.15 -7.18
CA GLU A 52 8.66 -17.84 -6.58
C GLU A 52 7.31 -17.18 -6.28
N ALA A 53 6.37 -17.23 -7.24
CA ALA A 53 5.03 -16.70 -7.07
C ALA A 53 4.30 -17.36 -5.89
N LEU A 54 4.38 -18.69 -5.76
CA LEU A 54 3.77 -19.41 -4.64
C LEU A 54 4.38 -18.98 -3.29
N ASN A 55 5.70 -18.80 -3.23
CA ASN A 55 6.38 -18.32 -2.02
C ASN A 55 5.99 -16.88 -1.65
N VAL A 56 5.75 -16.01 -2.64
CA VAL A 56 5.20 -14.66 -2.39
C VAL A 56 3.79 -14.74 -1.84
N ASN A 57 2.90 -15.47 -2.53
CA ASN A 57 1.48 -15.57 -2.15
C ASN A 57 1.28 -16.17 -0.76
N LYS A 58 2.11 -17.14 -0.35
CA LYS A 58 2.08 -17.70 1.01
C LYS A 58 2.46 -16.69 2.10
N LYS A 59 3.38 -15.77 1.78
CA LYS A 59 3.95 -14.82 2.75
C LYS A 59 3.24 -13.48 2.78
N ILE A 60 2.54 -13.11 1.71
CA ILE A 60 1.94 -11.78 1.60
C ILE A 60 0.88 -11.56 2.70
N ILE A 61 -0.03 -12.52 2.91
CA ILE A 61 -1.09 -12.42 3.92
C ILE A 61 -0.53 -12.23 5.34
N PRO A 62 0.37 -13.09 5.86
CA PRO A 62 0.90 -12.90 7.21
C PRO A 62 1.70 -11.59 7.34
N VAL A 63 2.39 -11.14 6.30
CA VAL A 63 3.09 -9.85 6.30
C VAL A 63 2.10 -8.68 6.34
N GLN A 64 1.00 -8.73 5.59
CA GLN A 64 -0.03 -7.68 5.63
C GLN A 64 -0.72 -7.61 7.01
N LEU A 65 -0.91 -8.75 7.68
CA LEU A 65 -1.41 -8.76 9.06
C LEU A 65 -0.48 -8.04 10.02
N VAL A 66 0.81 -8.39 10.00
CA VAL A 66 1.83 -7.72 10.84
C VAL A 66 1.88 -6.23 10.53
N ARG A 67 1.88 -5.87 9.24
CA ARG A 67 1.87 -4.48 8.79
C ARG A 67 0.67 -3.70 9.31
N ALA A 68 -0.54 -4.26 9.21
CA ALA A 68 -1.76 -3.62 9.71
C ALA A 68 -1.70 -3.34 11.22
N ILE A 69 -1.14 -4.26 12.01
CA ILE A 69 -0.98 -4.09 13.46
C ILE A 69 -0.06 -2.90 13.76
N PHE A 70 1.11 -2.82 13.10
CA PHE A 70 2.02 -1.70 13.30
C PHE A 70 1.39 -0.36 12.90
N MET A 71 0.69 -0.34 11.76
CA MET A 71 0.02 0.86 11.28
C MET A 71 -1.12 1.30 12.20
N SER A 72 -1.89 0.37 12.77
CA SER A 72 -3.02 0.70 13.64
C SER A 72 -2.59 1.20 15.02
N VAL A 73 -1.55 0.61 15.61
CA VAL A 73 -1.05 0.97 16.96
C VAL A 73 -0.60 2.43 17.01
N VAL A 74 0.05 2.92 15.95
CA VAL A 74 0.50 4.32 15.84
C VAL A 74 -0.68 5.31 15.94
N LEU A 75 -1.91 4.87 15.65
CA LEU A 75 -3.10 5.72 15.69
C LEU A 75 -3.81 5.74 17.04
N TYR A 76 -3.43 4.89 17.99
CA TYR A 76 -4.06 4.82 19.32
C TYR A 76 -4.10 6.17 20.06
N PRO A 77 -3.03 7.00 20.05
CA PRO A 77 -3.05 8.28 20.75
C PRO A 77 -4.08 9.28 20.19
N VAL A 78 -4.50 9.13 18.93
CA VAL A 78 -5.39 10.08 18.25
C VAL A 78 -6.82 9.56 18.07
N LEU A 79 -7.13 8.33 18.49
CA LEU A 79 -8.46 7.72 18.32
C LEU A 79 -9.60 8.56 18.93
N GLY A 80 -9.36 9.23 20.05
CA GLY A 80 -10.37 10.09 20.68
C GLY A 80 -10.79 11.23 19.76
N VAL A 81 -9.82 11.94 19.18
CA VAL A 81 -10.06 13.08 18.28
C VAL A 81 -10.63 12.63 16.94
N LEU A 82 -10.24 11.44 16.47
CA LEU A 82 -10.78 10.87 15.23
C LEU A 82 -12.29 10.69 15.29
N GLY A 83 -12.88 10.47 16.48
CA GLY A 83 -14.34 10.38 16.68
C GLY A 83 -15.09 11.61 16.14
N ASP A 84 -14.57 12.79 16.47
CA ASP A 84 -15.24 14.08 16.27
C ASP A 84 -15.06 14.68 14.87
N LEU A 85 -14.15 14.11 14.07
CA LEU A 85 -13.90 14.59 12.72
C LEU A 85 -15.08 14.31 11.78
N SER A 86 -15.35 15.24 10.87
CA SER A 86 -16.28 15.01 9.77
C SER A 86 -15.76 13.89 8.86
N PHE A 87 -16.67 13.24 8.13
CA PHE A 87 -16.30 12.17 7.18
C PHE A 87 -15.20 12.62 6.20
N GLY A 88 -15.30 13.84 5.65
CA GLY A 88 -14.30 14.38 4.73
C GLY A 88 -12.92 14.50 5.36
N LEU A 89 -12.83 14.97 6.61
CA LEU A 89 -11.56 15.05 7.33
C LEU A 89 -11.00 13.68 7.68
N LYS A 90 -11.86 12.71 8.05
CA LYS A 90 -11.46 11.31 8.26
C LYS A 90 -10.92 10.67 6.98
N PHE A 91 -11.62 10.86 5.87
CA PHE A 91 -11.20 10.38 4.55
C PHE A 91 -9.82 10.94 4.19
N LEU A 92 -9.63 12.26 4.33
CA LEU A 92 -8.35 12.90 4.03
C LEU A 92 -7.24 12.43 4.97
N PHE A 93 -7.53 12.28 6.27
CA PHE A 93 -6.58 11.78 7.25
C PHE A 93 -6.14 10.35 6.95
N PHE A 94 -7.07 9.40 6.89
CA PHE A 94 -6.77 7.99 6.67
C PHE A 94 -6.23 7.73 5.26
N GLY A 95 -6.81 8.37 4.24
CA GLY A 95 -6.34 8.26 2.86
C GLY A 95 -4.95 8.85 2.68
N GLY A 96 -4.70 10.07 3.20
CA GLY A 96 -3.38 10.69 3.16
C GLY A 96 -2.34 9.88 3.92
N LEU A 97 -2.69 9.36 5.10
CA LEU A 97 -1.84 8.47 5.87
C LEU A 97 -1.47 7.21 5.08
N MET A 98 -2.46 6.56 4.45
CA MET A 98 -2.19 5.37 3.64
C MET A 98 -1.34 5.69 2.42
N PHE A 99 -1.47 6.86 1.82
CA PHE A 99 -0.66 7.26 0.67
C PHE A 99 0.82 7.41 1.05
N VAL A 100 1.06 8.02 2.22
CA VAL A 100 2.39 8.16 2.81
C VAL A 100 2.95 6.79 3.21
N TYR A 101 2.17 5.98 3.94
CA TYR A 101 2.57 4.65 4.39
C TYR A 101 2.74 3.64 3.27
N ALA A 102 2.01 3.80 2.16
CA ALA A 102 2.10 2.88 1.04
C ALA A 102 3.51 2.86 0.49
N ASP A 103 4.08 4.04 0.17
CA ASP A 103 5.47 4.18 -0.28
C ASP A 103 5.92 5.64 -0.46
N PHE A 104 5.02 6.61 -0.66
CA PHE A 104 5.38 7.91 -1.24
C PHE A 104 6.52 8.65 -0.52
N CYS A 105 6.47 8.70 0.82
CA CYS A 105 7.53 9.29 1.65
C CYS A 105 8.40 8.23 2.36
N SER A 106 8.42 7.00 1.85
CA SER A 106 9.28 5.94 2.39
C SER A 106 10.72 6.22 1.99
N ALA A 107 11.63 6.19 2.98
CA ALA A 107 13.06 6.42 2.79
C ALA A 107 13.77 5.22 2.13
N ILE A 108 13.26 4.77 0.98
CA ILE A 108 13.80 3.67 0.17
C ILE A 108 13.96 4.15 -1.27
N PRO A 109 15.04 3.76 -1.99
CA PRO A 109 15.22 4.10 -3.39
C PRO A 109 14.37 3.17 -4.27
N PHE A 110 13.07 3.48 -4.41
CA PHE A 110 12.14 2.72 -5.25
C PHE A 110 11.34 3.65 -6.16
N SER A 111 10.90 3.16 -7.32
CA SER A 111 10.54 4.02 -8.47
C SER A 111 9.32 4.93 -8.29
N ASN A 112 8.62 4.83 -7.17
CA ASN A 112 7.44 5.63 -6.83
C ASN A 112 7.61 6.42 -5.50
N THR A 113 8.82 6.45 -4.93
CA THR A 113 9.14 7.21 -3.71
C THR A 113 9.90 8.50 -4.06
N LEU A 114 9.90 9.48 -3.15
CA LEU A 114 10.68 10.71 -3.30
C LEU A 114 12.18 10.42 -3.41
N GLU A 115 12.71 9.53 -2.58
CA GLU A 115 14.10 9.09 -2.59
C GLU A 115 14.45 8.38 -3.90
N GLY A 116 13.54 7.58 -4.44
CA GLY A 116 13.75 6.89 -5.71
C GLY A 116 13.96 7.86 -6.87
N LEU A 117 13.19 8.95 -6.92
CA LEU A 117 13.35 10.01 -7.94
C LEU A 117 14.75 10.64 -7.94
N ILE A 118 15.45 10.61 -6.80
CA ILE A 118 16.79 11.20 -6.64
C ILE A 118 17.87 10.15 -6.91
N TYR A 119 17.74 8.95 -6.33
CA TYR A 119 18.83 7.97 -6.30
C TYR A 119 18.80 6.95 -7.44
N MET A 120 17.63 6.67 -8.03
CA MET A 120 17.53 5.63 -9.04
C MET A 120 17.94 6.13 -10.42
N LYS A 121 18.44 5.20 -11.24
CA LYS A 121 18.77 5.51 -12.64
C LYS A 121 17.50 5.91 -13.42
N PRO A 122 17.63 6.77 -14.45
CA PRO A 122 16.48 7.29 -15.20
C PRO A 122 15.55 6.24 -15.80
N GLU A 123 16.05 5.05 -16.14
CA GLU A 123 15.24 3.95 -16.66
C GLU A 123 14.19 3.43 -15.69
N PHE A 124 14.42 3.56 -14.37
CA PHE A 124 13.51 3.11 -13.33
C PHE A 124 12.48 4.17 -12.93
N VAL A 125 12.82 5.46 -13.06
CA VAL A 125 11.96 6.59 -12.66
C VAL A 125 11.26 7.28 -13.84
N LYS A 126 11.21 6.62 -15.01
CA LYS A 126 10.42 7.11 -16.15
C LYS A 126 8.99 7.39 -15.68
N ARG A 127 8.41 8.52 -16.10
CA ARG A 127 7.04 8.93 -15.74
C ARG A 127 6.02 7.79 -15.83
N LYS A 128 6.08 6.98 -16.88
CA LYS A 128 5.21 5.81 -17.04
C LYS A 128 5.39 4.78 -15.92
N VAL A 129 6.63 4.46 -15.54
CA VAL A 129 6.94 3.50 -14.47
C VAL A 129 6.50 4.04 -13.12
N PHE A 130 6.84 5.29 -12.81
CA PHE A 130 6.42 5.98 -11.59
C PHE A 130 4.90 5.88 -11.40
N TRP A 131 4.13 6.33 -12.39
CA TRP A 131 2.67 6.32 -12.29
C TRP A 131 2.09 4.91 -12.29
N THR A 132 2.68 3.96 -13.02
CA THR A 132 2.19 2.57 -13.01
C THR A 132 2.31 1.93 -11.63
N ILE A 133 3.33 2.29 -10.84
CA ILE A 133 3.47 1.77 -9.47
C ILE A 133 2.65 2.63 -8.50
N GLN A 134 2.70 3.95 -8.64
CA GLN A 134 2.00 4.88 -7.76
C GLN A 134 0.48 4.76 -7.81
N MET A 135 -0.09 4.29 -8.94
CA MET A 135 -1.53 4.06 -9.05
C MET A 135 -2.05 3.05 -8.02
N GLU A 136 -1.25 2.04 -7.65
CA GLU A 136 -1.62 1.11 -6.58
C GLU A 136 -1.78 1.84 -5.24
N ALA A 137 -0.79 2.66 -4.89
CA ALA A 137 -0.81 3.46 -3.67
C ALA A 137 -2.01 4.42 -3.66
N VAL A 138 -2.32 5.08 -4.78
CA VAL A 138 -3.47 5.98 -4.90
C VAL A 138 -4.79 5.22 -4.71
N ILE A 139 -4.99 4.12 -5.44
CA ILE A 139 -6.23 3.32 -5.34
C ILE A 139 -6.39 2.77 -3.92
N TYR A 140 -5.33 2.19 -3.36
CA TYR A 140 -5.31 1.68 -2.00
C TYR A 140 -5.70 2.76 -0.99
N SER A 141 -5.11 3.95 -1.11
CA SER A 141 -5.35 5.07 -0.20
C SER A 141 -6.78 5.58 -0.26
N VAL A 142 -7.36 5.68 -1.46
CA VAL A 142 -8.75 6.11 -1.66
C VAL A 142 -9.71 5.07 -1.08
N LEU A 143 -9.53 3.79 -1.41
CA LEU A 143 -10.38 2.71 -0.91
C LEU A 143 -10.32 2.60 0.61
N PHE A 144 -9.11 2.65 1.18
CA PHE A 144 -8.91 2.62 2.61
C PHE A 144 -9.54 3.84 3.27
N GLY A 145 -9.27 5.05 2.77
CA GLY A 145 -9.80 6.29 3.33
C GLY A 145 -11.32 6.33 3.35
N LEU A 146 -11.99 5.85 2.29
CA LEU A 146 -13.45 5.77 2.22
C LEU A 146 -14.02 4.81 3.27
N ALA A 147 -13.45 3.59 3.34
CA ALA A 147 -13.90 2.58 4.29
C ALA A 147 -13.60 2.96 5.74
N ALA A 148 -12.39 3.46 6.02
CA ALA A 148 -11.97 3.91 7.34
C ALA A 148 -12.79 5.13 7.80
N GLY A 149 -13.02 6.10 6.92
CA GLY A 149 -13.83 7.28 7.26
C GLY A 149 -15.26 6.94 7.65
N TRP A 150 -15.79 5.81 7.16
CA TRP A 150 -17.12 5.32 7.49
C TRP A 150 -17.16 4.38 8.69
N LEU A 151 -16.17 3.47 8.81
CA LEU A 151 -16.22 2.32 9.73
C LEU A 151 -15.30 2.43 10.96
N LEU A 152 -14.26 3.26 10.91
CA LEU A 152 -13.27 3.39 12.00
C LEU A 152 -13.57 4.57 12.93
N VAL A 153 -14.78 4.58 13.49
CA VAL A 153 -15.26 5.60 14.44
C VAL A 153 -15.93 4.91 15.64
#